data_AF-A0A4V2W5I9-F1
#
_entry.id   AF-A0A4V2W5I9-F1
#
_cell.length_a   1.000
_cell.length_b   1.000
_cell.length_c   1.000
_cell.angle_alpha   90.00
_cell.angle_beta   90.00
_cell.angle_gamma   90.00
#
_symmetry.space_group_name_H-M   'P 1'
#
loop_
_entity.id
_entity.type
_entity.pdbx_description
1 polymer ?
#
loop_
_entity_poly.entity_id
_entity_poly.type
_entity_poly.pdbx_seq_one_letter_code
_entity_poly.pdbx_strand_id
1 'polypeptide(L)'
;MRKSFRHYRLERWKKTRQKGFWHYVLIRGLLGWGVSSAAGLLLAMFFFFDTPITNFSALMTLFVYLLISFLRGCIKWVMMEKQFKETQ
;
A
#
# COMPACT_ATOMS: atom_id res chain seq x y z
N MET A 1 -11.35 5.68 -26.55
CA MET A 1 -10.80 4.56 -25.76
C MET A 1 -10.81 4.73 -24.22
N ARG A 2 -11.17 5.88 -23.62
CA ARG A 2 -11.12 6.10 -22.15
C ARG A 2 -12.26 5.46 -21.32
N LYS A 3 -13.42 5.20 -21.93
CA LYS A 3 -14.61 4.70 -21.21
C LYS A 3 -14.46 3.24 -20.75
N SER A 4 -13.87 2.33 -21.56
CA SER A 4 -13.76 0.90 -21.20
C SER A 4 -12.84 0.66 -19.98
N PHE A 5 -11.73 1.40 -19.88
CA PHE A 5 -10.81 1.31 -18.74
C PHE A 5 -11.47 1.66 -17.41
N ARG A 6 -12.40 2.62 -17.41
CA ARG A 6 -13.08 3.07 -16.19
C ARG A 6 -14.06 2.00 -15.69
N HIS A 7 -14.83 1.38 -16.59
CA HIS A 7 -15.71 0.25 -16.26
C HIS A 7 -14.93 -0.95 -15.72
N TYR A 8 -13.82 -1.32 -16.37
CA TYR A 8 -12.96 -2.40 -15.89
C TYR A 8 -12.38 -2.14 -14.49
N ARG A 9 -11.95 -0.90 -14.21
CA ARG A 9 -11.48 -0.52 -12.87
C ARG A 9 -12.58 -0.60 -11.82
N LEU A 10 -13.80 -0.17 -12.14
CA LEU A 10 -14.95 -0.23 -11.23
C LEU A 10 -15.36 -1.68 -10.94
N GLU A 11 -15.34 -2.57 -11.93
CA GLU A 11 -15.61 -4.00 -11.72
C GLU A 11 -14.56 -4.67 -10.83
N ARG A 12 -13.27 -4.41 -11.09
CA ARG A 12 -12.19 -4.87 -10.21
C ARG A 12 -12.32 -4.31 -8.80
N TRP A 13 -12.74 -3.05 -8.68
CA TRP A 13 -12.99 -2.42 -7.39
C TRP A 13 -14.16 -3.08 -6.65
N LYS A 14 -15.28 -3.39 -7.31
CA LYS A 14 -16.40 -4.14 -6.71
C LYS A 14 -15.94 -5.48 -6.10
N LYS A 15 -15.16 -6.26 -6.86
CA LYS A 15 -14.59 -7.54 -6.38
C LYS A 15 -13.65 -7.33 -5.18
N THR A 16 -12.88 -6.24 -5.19
CA THR A 16 -11.96 -5.91 -4.09
C THR A 16 -12.72 -5.46 -2.84
N ARG A 17 -13.78 -4.67 -3.02
CA ARG A 17 -14.65 -4.18 -1.94
C ARG A 17 -15.35 -5.30 -1.19
N GLN A 18 -15.79 -6.35 -1.89
CA GLN A 18 -16.42 -7.54 -1.28
C GLN A 18 -15.52 -8.23 -0.25
N LYS A 19 -14.19 -8.14 -0.40
CA LYS A 19 -13.24 -8.72 0.57
C LYS A 19 -13.06 -7.87 1.82
N GLY A 20 -13.57 -6.63 1.82
CA GLY A 20 -13.55 -5.72 2.96
C GLY A 20 -12.32 -4.80 3.02
N PHE A 21 -12.48 -3.74 3.83
CA PHE A 21 -11.49 -2.68 4.03
C PHE A 21 -10.16 -3.23 4.58
N TRP A 22 -10.22 -4.00 5.66
CA TRP A 22 -9.05 -4.56 6.33
C TRP A 22 -8.22 -5.45 5.41
N HIS A 23 -8.88 -6.30 4.61
CA HIS A 23 -8.20 -7.16 3.64
C HIS A 23 -7.45 -6.34 2.58
N TYR A 24 -8.03 -5.24 2.11
CA TYR A 24 -7.37 -4.34 1.16
C TYR A 24 -6.17 -3.62 1.77
N VAL A 25 -6.35 -3.04 2.95
CA VAL A 25 -5.29 -2.25 3.60
C VAL A 25 -4.12 -3.15 4.01
N LEU A 26 -4.39 -4.34 4.55
CA LEU A 26 -3.35 -5.29 4.94
C LEU A 26 -2.62 -5.88 3.73
N ILE A 27 -3.32 -6.32 2.68
CA ILE A 27 -2.65 -6.96 1.55
C ILE A 27 -1.98 -5.94 0.62
N ARG A 28 -2.68 -4.88 0.23
CA ARG A 28 -2.16 -3.92 -0.76
C ARG A 28 -1.42 -2.75 -0.15
N GLY A 29 -1.75 -2.37 1.08
CA GLY A 29 -1.01 -1.35 1.83
C GLY A 29 0.19 -1.98 2.50
N LEU A 30 -0.07 -2.84 3.49
CA LEU A 30 0.93 -3.33 4.42
C LEU A 30 1.91 -4.34 3.78
N LEU A 31 1.39 -5.45 3.26
CA LEU A 31 2.20 -6.53 2.68
C LEU A 31 2.77 -6.16 1.31
N GLY A 32 1.97 -5.52 0.46
CA GLY A 32 2.37 -5.21 -0.90
C GLY A 32 3.32 -4.02 -1.04
N TRP A 33 3.20 -3.00 -0.19
CA TRP A 33 4.03 -1.79 -0.29
C TRP A 33 4.88 -1.56 0.95
N GLY A 34 4.33 -1.75 2.15
CA GLY A 34 5.08 -1.53 3.40
C GLY A 34 6.28 -2.45 3.53
N VAL A 35 6.03 -3.76 3.47
CA VAL A 35 7.10 -4.77 3.60
C VAL A 35 8.12 -4.66 2.46
N SER A 36 7.66 -4.51 1.22
CA SER A 36 8.55 -4.42 0.05
C SER A 36 9.41 -3.15 0.07
N SER A 37 8.86 -2.01 0.49
CA SER A 37 9.62 -0.76 0.58
C SER A 37 10.62 -0.78 1.74
N ALA A 38 10.23 -1.31 2.90
CA ALA A 38 11.13 -1.47 4.04
C ALA A 38 12.29 -2.41 3.71
N ALA A 39 12.01 -3.57 3.09
CA ALA A 39 13.04 -4.50 2.66
C ALA A 39 13.96 -3.89 1.60
N GLY A 40 13.42 -3.18 0.60
CA GLY A 40 14.21 -2.51 -0.42
C GLY A 40 15.11 -1.40 0.15
N LEU A 41 14.61 -0.63 1.11
CA LEU A 41 15.39 0.42 1.75
C LEU A 41 16.51 -0.15 2.63
N LEU A 42 16.24 -1.21 3.40
CA LEU A 42 17.26 -1.91 4.19
C LEU A 42 18.33 -2.52 3.30
N LEU A 43 17.94 -3.14 2.17
CA LEU A 43 18.88 -3.67 1.18
C LEU A 43 19.72 -2.55 0.56
N ALA A 44 19.10 -1.42 0.22
CA ALA A 44 19.81 -0.26 -0.32
C ALA A 44 20.79 0.33 0.70
N MET A 45 20.41 0.46 1.97
CA MET A 45 21.32 0.92 3.03
C MET A 45 22.51 -0.01 3.20
N PHE A 46 22.27 -1.33 3.16
CA PHE A 46 23.33 -2.33 3.22
C PHE A 46 24.29 -2.23 2.03
N PHE A 47 23.78 -2.09 0.81
CA PHE A 47 24.62 -2.03 -0.40
C PHE A 47 25.36 -0.71 -0.59
N PHE A 48 24.75 0.42 -0.26
CA PHE A 48 25.28 1.75 -0.61
C PHE A 48 26.02 2.44 0.52
N PHE A 49 25.67 2.18 1.78
CA PHE A 49 26.13 3.00 2.89
C PHE A 49 26.98 2.25 3.92
N ASP A 50 27.22 0.94 3.73
CA ASP A 50 27.99 0.05 4.61
C ASP A 50 27.74 0.33 6.12
N THR A 51 26.49 0.72 6.41
CA THR A 51 26.10 1.26 7.70
C THR A 51 25.66 0.09 8.56
N PRO A 52 26.16 -0.02 9.80
CA PRO A 52 25.72 -1.08 10.69
C PRO A 52 24.23 -0.90 10.95
N ILE A 53 23.44 -1.80 10.38
CA ILE A 53 22.00 -1.87 10.60
C ILE A 53 21.80 -2.31 12.05
N THR A 54 21.66 -1.34 12.95
CA THR A 54 21.31 -1.61 14.34
C THR A 54 19.86 -2.08 14.41
N ASN A 55 19.61 -3.12 15.20
CA ASN A 55 18.27 -3.72 15.35
C ASN A 55 17.20 -2.67 15.68
N PHE A 56 17.53 -1.64 16.46
CA PHE A 56 16.61 -0.56 16.81
C PHE A 56 16.26 0.35 15.62
N SER A 57 17.25 0.78 14.84
CA SER A 57 17.04 1.64 13.66
C SER A 57 16.26 0.91 12.56
N ALA A 58 16.56 -0.37 12.34
CA ALA A 58 15.83 -1.21 11.39
C ALA A 58 14.36 -1.37 11.80
N LEU A 59 14.10 -1.64 13.08
CA LEU A 59 12.75 -1.81 13.61
C LEU A 59 11.94 -0.50 13.48
N MET A 60 12.55 0.64 13.82
CA MET A 60 11.90 1.96 13.70
C MET A 60 11.58 2.30 12.24
N THR A 61 12.54 2.07 11.34
CA THR A 61 12.34 2.27 9.89
C THR A 61 11.18 1.43 9.38
N LEU A 62 11.15 0.14 9.75
CA LEU A 62 10.09 -0.76 9.36
C LEU A 62 8.74 -0.28 9.90
N PHE A 63 8.67 0.13 11.17
CA PHE A 63 7.45 0.62 11.79
C PHE A 63 6.90 1.88 11.11
N VAL A 64 7.77 2.87 10.83
CA VAL A 64 7.39 4.11 10.13
C VAL A 64 6.87 3.80 8.72
N TYR A 65 7.56 2.93 7.98
CA TYR A 65 7.14 2.55 6.63
C TYR A 65 5.84 1.74 6.60
N LEU A 66 5.61 0.86 7.59
CA LEU A 66 4.33 0.18 7.77
C LEU A 66 3.21 1.20 8.04
N LEU A 67 3.45 2.19 8.90
CA LEU A 67 2.46 3.20 9.25
C LEU A 67 2.08 4.08 8.06
N ILE A 68 3.08 4.55 7.30
CA ILE A 68 2.88 5.32 6.06
C ILE A 68 2.12 4.47 5.03
N SER A 69 2.48 3.21 4.89
CA SER A 69 1.84 2.31 3.92
C SER A 69 0.39 1.99 4.30
N PHE A 70 0.11 1.86 5.60
CA PHE A 70 -1.23 1.72 6.14
C PHE A 70 -2.07 2.96 5.82
N LEU A 71 -1.60 4.16 6.18
CA LEU A 71 -2.26 5.42 5.87
C LEU A 71 -2.55 5.57 4.37
N ARG A 72 -1.57 5.24 3.53
CA ARG A 72 -1.73 5.28 2.07
C ARG A 72 -2.78 4.27 1.57
N GLY A 73 -2.84 3.09 2.18
CA GLY A 73 -3.88 2.09 1.93
C GLY A 73 -5.27 2.63 2.26
N CYS A 74 -5.44 3.25 3.43
CA CYS A 74 -6.68 3.87 3.88
C CYS A 74 -7.12 5.00 2.93
N ILE A 75 -6.22 5.93 2.60
CA ILE A 75 -6.50 7.05 1.69
C ILE A 75 -6.96 6.51 0.32
N LYS A 76 -6.23 5.55 -0.25
CA LYS A 76 -6.61 4.96 -1.55
C LYS A 76 -7.97 4.28 -1.49
N TRP A 77 -8.30 3.61 -0.39
CA TRP A 77 -9.61 3.01 -0.24
C TRP A 77 -10.71 4.06 -0.27
N VAL A 78 -10.58 5.13 0.53
CA VAL A 78 -11.57 6.22 0.60
C VAL A 78 -11.73 6.90 -0.76
N MET A 79 -10.63 7.16 -1.47
CA MET A 79 -10.67 7.75 -2.82
C MET A 79 -11.42 6.85 -3.82
N MET A 80 -11.16 5.55 -3.80
CA MET A 80 -11.82 4.59 -4.69
C MET A 80 -13.29 4.41 -4.34
N GLU A 81 -13.65 4.44 -3.05
CA GLU A 81 -15.03 4.39 -2.60
C GLU A 81 -15.81 5.65 -2.98
N LYS A 82 -15.18 6.84 -2.89
CA LYS A 82 -15.75 8.10 -3.38
C LYS A 82 -16.03 8.04 -4.89
N GLN A 83 -15.04 7.64 -5.69
CA GLN A 83 -15.19 7.52 -7.14
C GLN A 83 -16.27 6.50 -7.54
N PHE A 84 -16.40 5.42 -6.77
CA PHE A 84 -17.44 4.41 -7.00
C PHE A 84 -18.84 4.98 -6.74
N LYS A 85 -19.03 5.74 -5.65
CA LYS A 85 -20.31 6.40 -5.33
C LYS A 85 -20.69 7.47 -6.35
N GLU A 86 -19.74 8.25 -6.84
CA GLU A 86 -19.99 9.29 -7.86
C GLU A 86 -20.36 8.72 -9.24
N THR A 87 -20.11 7.43 -9.50
CA THR A 87 -20.39 6.78 -10.79
C THR A 87 -21.63 5.88 -10.74
N GLN A 88 -22.27 5.73 -9.58
CA GLN A 88 -23.57 5.07 -9.42
C GLN A 88 -24.70 6.09 -9.45
#